data_AF-A0AAW5VID9-F1
#
_entry.id   AF-A0AAW5VID9-F1
#
_cell.length_a   1.000
_cell.length_b   1.000
_cell.length_c   1.000
_cell.angle_alpha   90.00
_cell.angle_beta   90.00
_cell.angle_gamma   90.00
#
_symmetry.space_group_name_H-M   'P 1'
#
loop_
_entity.id
_entity.type
_entity.pdbx_description
1 polymer ?
#
loop_
_entity_poly.entity_id
_entity_poly.type
_entity_poly.pdbx_seq_one_letter_code
_entity_poly.pdbx_strand_id
1 'polypeptide(L)'
;MAMGCIGSHVPKEISLFDSATVVRSTDYKILGKGKGQDSAFYLLGMIPVTKAPNVELAMSQILEKYPNGKTLINIKIQREDKAYFPLGLVTVVNVTADVVGQQEETENPGSKGTK
;
A
#
# COMPACT_ATOMS: atom_id res chain seq x y z
N MET A 1 -38.89 18.57 -4.82
CA MET A 1 -37.68 19.32 -4.42
C MET A 1 -36.97 18.46 -3.38
N ALA A 2 -36.14 17.51 -3.83
CA ALA A 2 -34.71 17.64 -4.12
C ALA A 2 -33.87 17.65 -2.84
N MET A 3 -33.23 16.51 -2.54
CA MET A 3 -31.83 16.42 -2.09
C MET A 3 -31.45 14.94 -1.97
N GLY A 4 -31.08 14.35 -3.09
CA GLY A 4 -30.33 13.10 -3.12
C GLY A 4 -28.86 13.42 -2.90
N CYS A 5 -28.26 12.84 -1.86
CA CYS A 5 -26.82 12.92 -1.64
C CYS A 5 -26.12 12.15 -2.77
N ILE A 6 -25.60 12.88 -3.76
CA ILE A 6 -24.61 12.38 -4.70
C ILE A 6 -23.30 12.20 -3.91
N GLY A 7 -23.19 11.05 -3.25
CA GLY A 7 -21.93 10.56 -2.75
C GLY A 7 -21.17 9.96 -3.92
N SER A 8 -20.27 10.75 -4.52
CA SER A 8 -19.32 10.23 -5.51
C SER A 8 -18.38 9.24 -4.81
N HIS A 9 -18.78 7.97 -4.78
CA HIS A 9 -17.90 6.88 -4.41
C HIS A 9 -16.86 6.74 -5.53
N VAL A 10 -15.71 7.40 -5.37
CA VAL A 10 -14.55 7.19 -6.24
C VAL A 10 -14.10 5.76 -6.00
N PRO A 11 -14.22 4.84 -6.98
CA PRO A 11 -13.63 3.52 -6.82
C PRO A 11 -12.11 3.72 -6.81
N LYS A 12 -11.50 3.63 -5.61
CA LYS A 12 -10.07 3.38 -5.50
C LYS A 12 -9.86 1.94 -5.95
N GLU A 13 -9.78 1.73 -7.26
CA GLU A 13 -9.40 0.45 -7.85
C GLU A 13 -7.91 0.23 -7.52
N ILE A 14 -7.67 -0.44 -6.38
CA ILE A 14 -6.34 -0.86 -5.98
C ILE A 14 -5.99 -2.05 -6.90
N SER A 15 -5.29 -1.75 -7.99
CA SER A 15 -4.77 -2.77 -8.90
C SER A 15 -3.58 -3.48 -8.24
N LEU A 16 -3.89 -4.54 -7.49
CA LEU A 16 -2.92 -5.44 -6.89
C LEU A 16 -2.49 -6.46 -7.95
N PHE A 17 -1.23 -6.36 -8.38
CA PHE A 17 -0.63 -7.33 -9.29
C PHE A 17 0.19 -8.33 -8.46
N ASP A 18 -0.25 -9.59 -8.44
CA ASP A 18 0.37 -10.72 -7.72
C ASP A 18 1.75 -11.13 -8.31
N SER A 19 2.17 -10.50 -9.41
CA SER A 19 3.47 -10.74 -10.04
C SER A 19 4.25 -9.45 -10.26
N ALA A 20 5.58 -9.53 -10.08
CA ALA A 20 6.49 -8.42 -10.30
C ALA A 20 6.47 -8.03 -11.79
N THR A 21 5.62 -7.07 -12.14
CA THR A 21 5.60 -6.48 -13.47
C THR A 21 6.83 -5.59 -13.60
N VAL A 22 7.76 -5.96 -14.48
CA VAL A 22 8.94 -5.14 -14.80
C VAL A 22 8.45 -3.93 -15.59
N VAL A 23 8.19 -2.82 -14.90
CA VAL A 23 7.82 -1.56 -15.52
C VAL A 23 9.04 -1.02 -16.27
N ARG A 24 9.02 -1.14 -17.60
CA ARG A 24 10.06 -0.60 -18.50
C ARG A 24 9.86 0.89 -18.80
N SER A 25 8.70 1.44 -18.46
CA SER A 25 8.37 2.85 -18.69
C SER A 25 8.91 3.70 -17.54
N THR A 26 9.76 4.68 -17.86
CA THR A 26 10.41 5.60 -16.91
C THR A 26 9.51 6.73 -16.41
N ASP A 27 8.26 6.78 -16.85
CA ASP A 27 7.37 7.95 -16.69
C ASP A 27 6.60 7.94 -15.36
N TYR A 28 7.24 7.48 -14.29
CA TYR A 28 6.68 7.49 -12.94
C TYR A 28 7.55 8.33 -12.01
N LYS A 29 6.90 9.04 -11.08
CA LYS A 29 7.59 9.76 -10.00
C LYS A 29 7.48 8.96 -8.71
N ILE A 30 8.62 8.66 -8.09
CA ILE A 30 8.66 8.10 -6.74
C ILE A 30 8.24 9.21 -5.77
N LEU A 31 7.08 9.03 -5.13
CA LEU A 31 6.53 9.98 -4.16
C LEU A 31 7.17 9.82 -2.78
N GLY A 32 7.61 8.61 -2.44
CA GLY A 32 8.27 8.34 -1.17
C GLY A 32 8.45 6.85 -0.88
N LYS A 33 9.06 6.54 0.26
CA LYS A 33 9.22 5.16 0.75
C LYS A 33 8.21 4.87 1.84
N GLY A 34 7.33 3.91 1.58
CA GLY A 34 6.33 3.44 2.50
C GLY A 34 6.80 2.27 3.37
N LYS A 35 6.34 2.26 4.62
CA LYS A 35 6.51 1.13 5.55
C LYS A 35 5.16 0.74 6.12
N GLY A 36 4.83 -0.55 6.00
CA GLY A 36 3.66 -1.20 6.55
C GLY A 36 4.08 -2.35 7.44
N GLN A 37 3.33 -2.60 8.50
CA GLN A 37 3.61 -3.66 9.45
C GLN A 37 2.30 -4.35 9.83
N ASP A 38 2.33 -5.67 9.84
CA ASP A 38 1.29 -6.47 10.47
C ASP A 38 1.93 -7.56 11.35
N SER A 39 1.24 -7.94 12.42
CA SER A 39 1.79 -8.88 13.40
C SER A 39 0.73 -9.81 13.95
N ALA A 40 1.12 -11.05 14.19
CA ALA A 40 0.29 -12.06 14.81
C ALA A 40 0.92 -12.62 16.07
N PHE A 41 0.08 -12.92 17.05
CA PHE A 41 0.46 -13.55 18.31
C PHE A 41 -0.18 -14.93 18.45
N TYR A 42 0.66 -15.90 18.77
CA TYR A 42 0.29 -17.30 18.99
C TYR A 42 0.62 -17.66 20.43
N LEU A 43 -0.41 -17.90 21.25
CA LEU A 43 -0.24 -18.35 22.63
C LEU A 43 0.33 -19.78 22.63
N LEU A 44 1.36 -20.01 23.46
CA LEU A 44 2.13 -21.26 23.49
C LEU A 44 2.69 -21.69 22.12
N GLY A 45 2.73 -20.79 21.12
CA GLY A 45 3.12 -21.11 19.74
C GLY A 45 2.11 -21.96 18.96
N MET A 46 0.93 -22.26 19.53
CA MET A 46 -0.06 -23.15 18.90
C MET A 46 -1.43 -22.51 18.72
N ILE A 47 -1.86 -21.66 19.65
CA ILE A 47 -3.22 -21.10 19.64
C ILE A 47 -3.15 -19.69 19.05
N PRO A 48 -3.71 -19.43 17.85
CA PRO A 48 -3.76 -18.09 17.28
C PRO A 48 -4.72 -17.24 18.11
N VAL A 49 -4.20 -16.24 18.81
CA VAL A 49 -5.03 -15.28 19.57
C VAL A 49 -5.44 -14.10 18.68
N THR A 50 -4.63 -13.79 17.67
CA THR A 50 -4.89 -12.74 16.69
C THR A 50 -5.03 -13.32 15.29
N LYS A 51 -5.48 -12.49 14.34
CA LYS A 51 -5.47 -12.85 12.92
C LYS A 51 -4.04 -13.17 12.47
N ALA A 52 -3.94 -14.07 11.49
CA ALA A 52 -2.67 -14.37 10.82
C ALA A 52 -2.13 -13.09 10.15
N PRO A 53 -0.80 -12.94 10.07
CA PRO A 53 -0.19 -11.73 9.57
C PRO A 53 -0.45 -11.61 8.06
N ASN A 54 -1.09 -10.51 7.64
CA ASN A 54 -1.50 -10.26 6.27
C ASN A 54 -0.62 -9.18 5.61
N VAL A 55 0.08 -9.58 4.55
CA VAL A 55 0.94 -8.71 3.75
C VAL A 55 0.13 -7.62 3.03
N GLU A 56 -1.06 -7.94 2.52
CA GLU A 56 -1.92 -7.00 1.80
C GLU A 56 -2.42 -5.89 2.70
N LEU A 57 -2.70 -6.20 3.97
CA LEU A 57 -3.10 -5.21 4.95
C LEU A 57 -1.94 -4.24 5.23
N ALA A 58 -0.73 -4.76 5.40
CA ALA A 58 0.47 -3.93 5.54
C ALA A 58 0.72 -3.05 4.31
N MET A 59 0.48 -3.57 3.10
CA MET A 59 0.57 -2.78 1.86
C MET A 59 -0.52 -1.70 1.77
N SER A 60 -1.74 -2.03 2.18
CA SER A 60 -2.86 -1.09 2.20
C SER A 60 -2.58 0.09 3.16
N GLN A 61 -2.01 -0.18 4.33
CA GLN A 61 -1.54 0.87 5.26
C GLN A 61 -0.51 1.81 4.63
N ILE A 62 0.31 1.31 3.69
CA ILE A 62 1.25 2.16 2.95
C ILE A 62 0.48 3.09 2.00
N LEU A 63 -0.46 2.54 1.23
CA LEU A 63 -1.24 3.31 0.26
C LEU A 63 -2.15 4.35 0.93
N GLU A 64 -2.70 4.05 2.11
CA GLU A 64 -3.48 5.02 2.88
C GLU A 64 -2.66 6.25 3.31
N LYS A 65 -1.38 6.08 3.62
CA LYS A 65 -0.47 7.18 3.97
C LYS A 65 -0.11 8.08 2.78
N TYR A 66 -0.21 7.56 1.56
CA TYR A 66 0.13 8.26 0.33
C TYR A 66 -1.09 8.37 -0.59
N PRO A 67 -2.00 9.33 -0.35
CA PRO A 67 -3.25 9.45 -1.12
C PRO A 67 -3.03 9.71 -2.61
N ASN A 68 -1.87 10.27 -2.99
CA ASN A 68 -1.47 10.52 -4.38
C ASN A 68 -0.71 9.35 -5.01
N GLY A 69 -0.38 8.32 -4.23
CA GLY A 69 0.28 7.10 -4.67
C GLY A 69 -0.69 6.18 -5.37
N LYS A 70 -0.37 5.79 -6.61
CA LYS A 70 -1.21 4.87 -7.40
C LYS A 70 -0.74 3.43 -7.30
N THR A 71 0.56 3.21 -7.16
CA THR A 71 1.09 1.84 -7.04
C THR A 71 2.35 1.77 -6.19
N LEU A 72 2.73 0.54 -5.83
CA LEU A 72 3.91 0.21 -5.04
C LEU A 72 4.92 -0.53 -5.91
N ILE A 73 6.19 -0.12 -5.88
CA ILE A 73 7.30 -0.81 -6.54
C ILE A 73 8.38 -1.19 -5.51
N ASN A 74 9.33 -2.04 -5.93
CA ASN A 74 10.45 -2.48 -5.08
C ASN A 74 10.01 -3.02 -3.72
N ILE A 75 8.95 -3.80 -3.71
CA ILE A 75 8.37 -4.36 -2.49
C ILE A 75 9.38 -5.34 -1.87
N LYS A 76 9.75 -5.10 -0.62
CA LYS A 76 10.53 -6.01 0.22
C LYS A 76 9.69 -6.44 1.40
N ILE A 77 9.50 -7.75 1.53
CA ILE A 77 8.76 -8.38 2.61
C ILE A 77 9.76 -9.07 3.52
N GLN A 78 9.77 -8.72 4.80
CA GLN A 78 10.61 -9.33 5.82
C GLN A 78 9.71 -9.94 6.90
N ARG A 79 9.91 -11.21 7.21
CA ARG A 79 9.21 -11.90 8.29
C ARG A 79 10.17 -12.15 9.43
N GLU A 80 9.79 -11.73 10.62
CA GLU A 80 10.54 -11.94 11.86
C GLU A 80 9.67 -12.72 12.85
N ASP A 81 10.17 -13.87 13.28
CA ASP A 81 9.53 -14.69 14.30
C ASP A 81 10.27 -14.51 15.63
N LYS A 82 9.57 -14.01 16.64
CA LYS A 82 10.10 -13.76 17.98
C LYS A 82 9.41 -14.67 18.98
N ALA A 83 10.15 -15.61 19.52
CA ALA A 83 9.67 -16.53 20.55
C ALA A 83 9.75 -15.87 21.94
N TYR A 84 8.64 -15.85 22.65
CA TYR A 84 8.50 -15.35 24.02
C TYR A 84 8.04 -16.49 24.93
N PHE A 85 8.99 -17.33 25.37
CA PHE A 85 8.67 -18.43 26.28
C PHE A 85 8.37 -17.92 27.70
N PRO A 86 7.32 -18.41 28.40
CA PRO A 86 6.32 -19.41 27.97
C PRO A 86 5.10 -18.82 27.26
N LEU A 87 4.99 -17.49 27.14
CA LEU A 87 3.78 -16.80 26.68
C LEU A 87 3.36 -17.18 25.25
N GLY A 88 4.29 -17.26 24.29
CA GLY A 88 3.94 -17.56 22.91
C GLY A 88 4.96 -17.17 21.86
N LEU A 89 4.53 -17.17 20.61
CA LEU A 89 5.29 -16.74 19.44
C LEU A 89 4.64 -15.47 18.87
N VAL A 90 5.45 -14.44 18.63
CA VAL A 90 5.03 -13.25 17.88
C VAL A 90 5.66 -13.34 16.50
N THR A 91 4.84 -13.37 15.45
CA THR A 91 5.31 -13.24 14.07
C THR A 91 5.02 -11.82 13.60
N VAL A 92 6.04 -11.12 13.11
CA VAL A 92 5.94 -9.78 12.56
C VAL A 92 6.28 -9.84 11.08
N VAL A 93 5.44 -9.21 10.26
CA VAL A 93 5.68 -9.02 8.83
C VAL A 93 5.86 -7.54 8.57
N ASN A 94 7.07 -7.19 8.17
CA ASN A 94 7.47 -5.85 7.78
C ASN A 94 7.48 -5.76 6.25
N VAL A 95 6.71 -4.83 5.70
CA VAL A 95 6.67 -4.56 4.27
C VAL A 95 7.23 -3.17 4.03
N THR A 96 8.23 -3.07 3.16
CA THR A 96 8.77 -1.79 2.70
C THR A 96 8.62 -1.71 1.19
N ALA A 97 8.12 -0.60 0.68
CA ALA A 97 7.93 -0.42 -0.75
C ALA A 97 8.12 1.06 -1.13
N ASP A 98 8.55 1.33 -2.35
CA ASP A 98 8.58 2.67 -2.90
C ASP A 98 7.21 2.97 -3.51
N VAL A 99 6.60 4.08 -3.10
CA VAL A 99 5.28 4.50 -3.60
C VAL A 99 5.47 5.37 -4.83
N VAL A 100 4.79 5.02 -5.92
CA VAL A 100 4.85 5.78 -7.17
C VAL A 100 3.50 6.36 -7.52
N GLY A 101 3.54 7.54 -8.12
CA GLY A 101 2.37 8.25 -8.63
C GLY A 101 2.62 8.75 -10.05
N GLN A 102 1.58 9.31 -10.64
CA GLN A 102 1.67 9.98 -11.93
C GLN A 102 2.40 11.31 -11.73
N GLN A 103 3.26 11.71 -12.70
CA GLN A 103 3.75 13.07 -12.72
C GLN A 103 2.52 13.98 -12.87
N GLU A 104 2.32 14.89 -11.91
CA GLU A 104 1.35 15.97 -12.11
C GLU A 104 1.87 16.77 -13.32
N GLU A 105 1.22 16.59 -14.48
CA GLU A 105 1.29 17.58 -15.54
C GLU A 105 0.82 18.88 -14.88
N THR A 106 1.77 19.78 -14.69
CA THR A 106 1.46 21.16 -14.34
C THR A 106 0.54 21.66 -15.45
N GLU A 107 -0.74 21.87 -15.13
CA GLU A 107 -1.65 22.60 -16.01
C GLU A 107 -0.95 23.91 -16.41
N ASN A 108 -0.47 23.97 -17.65
CA ASN A 108 -0.16 25.22 -18.31
C ASN A 108 -1.44 25.63 -19.05
N PRO A 109 -2.28 26.54 -18.50
CA PRO A 109 -3.31 27.20 -19.28
C PRO A 109 -2.64 28.23 -20.20
N GLY A 110 -1.97 27.76 -21.25
CA GLY A 110 -1.16 28.64 -22.08
C GLY A 110 -0.60 27.97 -23.32
N SER A 111 -1.46 27.54 -24.24
CA SER A 111 -1.17 27.61 -25.70
C SER A 111 -2.24 26.91 -26.55
N LYS A 112 -3.30 27.65 -26.90
CA LYS A 112 -3.84 27.68 -28.27
C LYS A 112 -4.27 29.14 -28.48
N GLY A 113 -3.54 30.01 -29.16
CA GLY A 113 -2.69 29.77 -30.32
C GLY A 113 -3.56 29.83 -31.57
N THR A 114 -3.92 31.05 -31.92
CA THR A 114 -4.55 31.58 -33.13
C THR A 114 -4.23 30.81 -34.41
N LYS A 115 -5.27 30.43 -35.16
CA LYS A 115 -5.37 30.73 -36.60
C LYS A 115 -6.82 30.66 -37.06
#